data_AF-A0A9D7DJN6-F1
#
_entry.id   AF-A0A9D7DJN6-F1
#
_cell.length_a   1.000
_cell.length_b   1.000
_cell.length_c   1.000
_cell.angle_alpha   90.00
_cell.angle_beta   90.00
_cell.angle_gamma   90.00
#
_symmetry.space_group_name_H-M   'P 1'
#
loop_
_entity.id
_entity.type
_entity.pdbx_description
1 polymer ?
#
loop_
_entity_poly.entity_id
_entity_poly.type
_entity_poly.pdbx_seq_one_letter_code
_entity_poly.pdbx_strand_id
1 'polypeptide(L)'
;MTHEKDHEWFRRSLEVVCRNLNGYRHIHVVFQDGVKPSFWNEIDTQYIFVHKIHGWPGAGYLWQQWVKLNADSYSDADFIIHIDSDVFIDRPTHVDDYFVNGKPSWLWCWYSDLGPEVPWQVPTQKATGLQCEREFMEGFPFIVDRRTYPRVRQWIEDHTGKPVEQYLKECAKRGNTSFSEFNAMGAIAFEAQHELYWWVDRNRDQWPKGFHSTRQFWSHRPATDHKEAIDQMLSQDTTQQLRTTNRGIWVLTNDTHISRWVEQHGRLDFDGHLLPRVLPYIKPGMTVVDVGAFIGDHTHAYAKAVLGNDAEGNPITTGRVLAFEPNPITFEALSRNMQGHGHVECINKGLSSAPGRMSVSQSPNAGAAFPCERNGCRSDHAG
;
A
#
# COMPACT_ATOMS: atom_id res chain seq x y z
N MET A 1 -3.31 13.33 8.81
CA MET A 1 -2.73 14.70 8.72
C MET A 1 -2.62 15.07 7.25
N THR A 2 -2.68 16.36 6.90
CA THR A 2 -3.01 16.75 5.53
C THR A 2 -2.15 17.90 5.03
N HIS A 3 -1.60 17.76 3.83
CA HIS A 3 -1.13 18.88 3.02
C HIS A 3 -2.27 19.36 2.12
N GLU A 4 -2.24 20.62 1.68
CA GLU A 4 -3.27 21.18 0.79
C GLU A 4 -3.52 20.34 -0.46
N LYS A 5 -2.47 19.74 -1.03
CA LYS A 5 -2.55 18.87 -2.21
C LYS A 5 -3.29 17.55 -1.94
N ASP A 6 -3.31 17.12 -0.69
CA ASP A 6 -3.94 15.87 -0.25
C ASP A 6 -5.33 16.11 0.34
N HIS A 7 -5.87 17.34 0.27
CA HIS A 7 -7.18 17.66 0.84
C HIS A 7 -8.31 16.78 0.29
N GLU A 8 -8.34 16.51 -1.02
CA GLU A 8 -9.36 15.62 -1.60
C GLU A 8 -9.14 14.16 -1.15
N TRP A 9 -7.90 13.67 -1.19
CA TRP A 9 -7.55 12.34 -0.66
C TRP A 9 -8.02 12.17 0.78
N PHE A 10 -7.66 13.13 1.64
CA PHE A 10 -8.05 13.15 3.04
C PHE A 10 -9.57 13.22 3.23
N ARG A 11 -10.28 14.07 2.47
CA ARG A 11 -11.75 14.13 2.53
C ARG A 11 -12.35 12.75 2.33
N ARG A 12 -11.97 12.09 1.24
CA ARG A 12 -12.50 10.78 0.84
C ARG A 12 -12.10 9.68 1.81
N SER A 13 -10.85 9.66 2.25
CA SER A 13 -10.37 8.69 3.24
C SER A 13 -11.15 8.85 4.55
N LEU A 14 -11.36 10.08 5.02
CA LEU A 14 -12.12 10.35 6.23
C LEU A 14 -13.59 9.92 6.11
N GLU A 15 -14.26 10.21 4.98
CA GLU A 15 -15.63 9.74 4.71
C GLU A 15 -15.71 8.20 4.78
N VAL A 16 -14.73 7.50 4.19
CA VAL A 16 -14.66 6.03 4.21
C VAL A 16 -14.34 5.50 5.62
N VAL A 17 -13.42 6.11 6.35
CA VAL A 17 -13.08 5.71 7.73
C VAL A 17 -14.29 5.85 8.64
N CYS A 18 -14.97 7.00 8.64
CA CYS A 18 -16.16 7.23 9.47
C CYS A 18 -17.30 6.25 9.15
N ARG A 19 -17.35 5.73 7.92
CA ARG A 19 -18.37 4.77 7.50
C ARG A 19 -18.01 3.33 7.84
N ASN A 20 -16.78 2.94 7.56
CA ASN A 20 -16.39 1.53 7.49
C ASN A 20 -15.55 1.07 8.68
N LEU A 21 -14.86 1.96 9.39
CA LEU A 21 -14.10 1.59 10.58
C LEU A 21 -14.95 1.79 11.84
N ASN A 22 -14.94 0.83 12.75
CA ASN A 22 -15.65 0.89 14.02
C ASN A 22 -14.75 0.49 15.18
N GLY A 23 -15.14 0.84 16.41
CA GLY A 23 -14.41 0.48 17.63
C GLY A 23 -13.29 1.45 18.02
N TYR A 24 -13.14 2.58 17.32
CA TYR A 24 -12.30 3.69 17.77
C TYR A 24 -13.07 4.65 18.68
N ARG A 25 -12.35 5.37 19.54
CA ARG A 25 -12.93 6.39 20.44
C ARG A 25 -13.04 7.77 19.77
N HIS A 26 -11.94 8.23 19.19
CA HIS A 26 -11.79 9.58 18.60
C HIS A 26 -10.92 9.54 17.36
N ILE A 27 -11.16 10.46 16.43
CA ILE A 27 -10.29 10.73 15.27
C ILE A 27 -9.52 12.00 15.54
N HIS A 28 -8.20 11.95 15.47
CA HIS A 28 -7.33 13.11 15.65
C HIS A 28 -6.81 13.58 14.29
N VAL A 29 -7.14 14.80 13.90
CA VAL A 29 -6.71 15.41 12.65
C VAL A 29 -5.76 16.55 12.95
N VAL A 30 -4.55 16.47 12.41
CA VAL A 30 -3.51 17.50 12.59
C VAL A 30 -3.34 18.28 11.29
N PHE A 31 -3.50 19.61 11.36
CA PHE A 31 -3.29 20.54 10.24
C PHE A 31 -2.03 21.39 10.47
N GLN A 32 -1.27 21.57 9.38
CA GLN A 32 -0.22 22.59 9.32
C GLN A 32 -0.87 23.97 9.17
N ASP A 33 -0.40 24.94 9.95
CA ASP A 33 -0.79 26.36 9.87
C ASP A 33 -2.28 26.67 10.12
N GLY A 34 -3.05 25.65 10.54
CA GLY A 34 -4.43 25.81 10.99
C GLY A 34 -5.45 26.16 9.90
N VAL A 35 -5.06 26.07 8.62
CA VAL A 35 -5.99 26.24 7.49
C VAL A 35 -6.84 24.98 7.39
N LYS A 36 -8.11 25.10 7.77
CA LYS A 36 -9.08 24.02 7.58
C LYS A 36 -9.44 23.94 6.09
N PRO A 37 -9.53 22.74 5.51
CA PRO A 37 -10.06 22.57 4.16
C PRO A 37 -11.48 23.14 4.04
N SER A 38 -11.85 23.61 2.85
CA SER A 38 -13.19 24.17 2.60
C SER A 38 -14.33 23.19 2.93
N PHE A 39 -14.11 21.91 2.65
CA PHE A 39 -15.08 20.85 2.95
C PHE A 39 -15.26 20.55 4.44
N TRP A 40 -14.42 21.11 5.32
CA TRP A 40 -14.43 20.76 6.74
C TRP A 40 -15.81 20.98 7.40
N ASN A 41 -16.55 21.98 6.94
CA ASN A 41 -17.88 22.29 7.45
C ASN A 41 -18.96 21.30 6.98
N GLU A 42 -18.64 20.40 6.06
CA GLU A 42 -19.53 19.37 5.53
C GLU A 42 -19.40 18.03 6.28
N ILE A 43 -18.39 17.88 7.15
CA ILE A 43 -18.13 16.64 7.87
C ILE A 43 -18.76 16.69 9.27
N ASP A 44 -19.36 15.57 9.69
CA ASP A 44 -19.72 15.39 11.09
C ASP A 44 -18.46 15.30 11.97
N THR A 45 -18.27 16.32 12.79
CA THR A 45 -17.08 16.49 13.63
C THR A 45 -17.27 16.02 15.07
N GLN A 46 -18.40 15.38 15.42
CA GLN A 46 -18.72 15.00 16.80
C GLN A 46 -17.61 14.17 17.47
N TYR A 47 -16.87 13.36 16.70
CA TYR A 47 -15.77 12.51 17.20
C TYR A 47 -14.40 12.92 16.69
N ILE A 48 -14.27 14.11 16.09
CA ILE A 48 -13.07 14.57 15.41
C ILE A 48 -12.41 15.72 16.18
N PHE A 49 -11.19 15.48 16.66
CA PHE A 49 -10.37 16.48 17.34
C PHE A 49 -9.37 17.07 16.38
N VAL A 50 -9.39 18.40 16.26
CA VAL A 50 -8.49 19.13 15.36
C VAL A 50 -7.34 19.73 16.15
N HIS A 51 -6.12 19.36 15.77
CA HIS A 51 -4.88 19.89 16.31
C HIS A 51 -4.24 20.82 15.29
N LYS A 52 -3.76 21.97 15.78
CA LYS A 52 -3.07 22.96 14.96
C LYS A 52 -1.61 23.00 15.36
N ILE A 53 -0.74 22.97 14.37
CA ILE A 53 0.70 23.07 14.60
C ILE A 53 1.22 24.25 13.79
N HIS A 54 1.93 25.14 14.47
CA HIS A 54 2.50 26.35 13.91
C HIS A 54 4.03 26.26 13.89
N GLY A 55 4.65 26.90 12.90
CA GLY A 55 6.07 27.24 12.96
C GLY A 55 7.04 26.08 12.74
N TRP A 56 6.61 24.98 12.11
CA TRP A 56 7.57 23.98 11.66
C TRP A 56 8.37 24.51 10.44
N PRO A 57 9.71 24.58 10.50
CA PRO A 57 10.53 25.29 9.52
C PRO A 57 10.67 24.58 8.17
N GLY A 58 9.96 23.48 7.94
CA GLY A 58 9.97 22.77 6.66
C GLY A 58 8.60 22.21 6.32
N ALA A 59 7.83 22.92 5.49
CA ALA A 59 6.65 22.33 4.87
C ALA A 59 7.04 21.05 4.12
N GLY A 60 6.19 20.01 4.17
CA GLY A 60 6.36 18.80 3.37
C GLY A 60 6.44 17.49 4.15
N TYR A 61 6.92 16.45 3.47
CA TYR A 61 6.82 15.04 3.90
C TYR A 61 7.42 14.73 5.28
N LEU A 62 8.54 15.35 5.68
CA LEU A 62 9.15 15.04 6.98
C LEU A 62 8.49 15.72 8.17
N TRP A 63 7.80 16.85 7.97
CA TRP A 63 6.93 17.39 9.01
C TRP A 63 5.87 16.35 9.39
N GLN A 64 5.35 15.67 8.36
CA GLN A 64 4.39 14.61 8.55
C GLN A 64 4.89 13.49 9.46
N GLN A 65 6.12 13.08 9.24
CA GLN A 65 6.76 12.01 10.00
C GLN A 65 6.98 12.45 11.46
N TRP A 66 7.34 13.71 11.69
CA TRP A 66 7.42 14.26 13.04
C TRP A 66 6.06 14.26 13.76
N VAL A 67 4.97 14.67 13.08
CA VAL A 67 3.63 14.63 13.67
C VAL A 67 3.26 13.21 14.09
N LYS A 68 3.50 12.23 13.21
CA LYS A 68 3.23 10.82 13.50
C LYS A 68 4.07 10.32 14.67
N LEU A 69 5.35 10.67 14.76
CA LEU A 69 6.21 10.34 15.90
C LEU A 69 5.80 11.00 17.23
N ASN A 70 4.90 11.98 17.21
CA ASN A 70 4.39 12.67 18.41
C ASN A 70 2.88 12.45 18.59
N ALA A 71 2.30 11.43 17.96
CA ALA A 71 0.86 11.20 18.01
C ALA A 71 0.34 10.91 19.44
N ASP A 72 1.18 10.37 20.32
CA ASP A 72 0.92 10.16 21.74
C ASP A 72 0.70 11.45 22.55
N SER A 73 1.09 12.60 22.00
CA SER A 73 0.82 13.92 22.59
C SER A 73 -0.60 14.44 22.31
N TYR A 74 -1.27 13.89 21.29
CA TYR A 74 -2.60 14.32 20.88
C TYR A 74 -3.72 13.43 21.44
N SER A 75 -3.39 12.23 21.90
CA SER A 75 -4.34 11.23 22.38
C SER A 75 -3.85 10.55 23.65
N ASP A 76 -4.78 10.24 24.54
CA ASP A 76 -4.57 9.45 25.76
C ASP A 76 -4.80 7.95 25.54
N ALA A 77 -5.18 7.50 24.34
CA ALA A 77 -5.46 6.10 24.04
C ALA A 77 -4.24 5.18 24.20
N ASP A 78 -4.46 3.94 24.63
CA ASP A 78 -3.39 2.93 24.76
C ASP A 78 -2.81 2.52 23.41
N PHE A 79 -3.65 2.50 22.37
CA PHE A 79 -3.28 2.21 20.99
C PHE A 79 -3.72 3.35 20.07
N ILE A 80 -2.85 3.74 19.15
CA ILE A 80 -3.11 4.80 18.20
C ILE A 80 -3.00 4.23 16.79
N ILE A 81 -4.09 4.29 16.04
CA ILE A 81 -4.16 3.89 14.64
C ILE A 81 -3.80 5.07 13.73
N HIS A 82 -2.86 4.85 12.81
CA HIS A 82 -2.50 5.80 11.78
C HIS A 82 -3.10 5.40 10.45
N ILE A 83 -3.86 6.32 9.87
CA ILE A 83 -4.45 6.21 8.54
C ILE A 83 -3.94 7.40 7.73
N ASP A 84 -3.15 7.11 6.70
CA ASP A 84 -2.67 8.11 5.76
C ASP A 84 -3.82 8.52 4.82
N SER A 85 -3.72 9.71 4.21
CA SER A 85 -4.81 10.28 3.40
C SER A 85 -5.15 9.45 2.16
N ASP A 86 -4.23 8.59 1.71
CA ASP A 86 -4.39 7.67 0.58
C ASP A 86 -4.68 6.22 1.01
N VAL A 87 -4.97 6.00 2.29
CA VAL A 87 -5.36 4.71 2.88
C VAL A 87 -6.85 4.71 3.19
N PHE A 88 -7.52 3.63 2.78
CA PHE A 88 -8.96 3.47 2.82
C PHE A 88 -9.34 2.14 3.46
N ILE A 89 -10.41 2.14 4.26
CA ILE A 89 -11.02 0.94 4.81
C ILE A 89 -12.19 0.54 3.89
N ASP A 90 -11.96 -0.39 2.98
CA ASP A 90 -12.83 -0.62 1.82
C ASP A 90 -14.14 -1.37 2.14
N ARG A 91 -14.29 -1.87 3.38
CA ARG A 91 -15.49 -2.56 3.88
C ARG A 91 -15.63 -2.43 5.40
N PRO A 92 -16.84 -2.64 5.97
CA PRO A 92 -17.05 -2.62 7.41
C PRO A 92 -16.04 -3.50 8.17
N THR A 93 -15.29 -2.87 9.08
CA THR A 93 -14.16 -3.44 9.81
C THR A 93 -14.17 -2.91 11.24
N HIS A 94 -13.87 -3.78 12.21
CA HIS A 94 -13.68 -3.36 13.60
C HIS A 94 -12.18 -3.21 13.89
N VAL A 95 -11.77 -2.26 14.73
CA VAL A 95 -10.34 -2.09 15.08
C VAL A 95 -9.71 -3.38 15.65
N ASP A 96 -10.49 -4.19 16.36
CA ASP A 96 -10.04 -5.49 16.89
C ASP A 96 -9.63 -6.49 15.81
N ASP A 97 -10.10 -6.32 14.56
CA ASP A 97 -9.70 -7.19 13.44
C ASP A 97 -8.20 -7.05 13.10
N TYR A 98 -7.53 -6.02 13.61
CA TYR A 98 -6.07 -5.81 13.48
C TYR A 98 -5.27 -6.36 14.68
N PHE A 99 -5.94 -6.90 15.70
CA PHE A 99 -5.31 -7.43 16.90
C PHE A 99 -5.25 -8.96 16.86
N VAL A 100 -4.18 -9.51 17.42
CA VAL A 100 -4.05 -10.95 17.67
C VAL A 100 -3.65 -11.14 19.12
N ASN A 101 -4.44 -11.91 19.86
CA ASN A 101 -4.25 -12.15 21.30
C ASN A 101 -4.10 -10.84 22.12
N GLY A 102 -4.89 -9.82 21.78
CA GLY A 102 -4.89 -8.52 22.45
C GLY A 102 -3.69 -7.62 22.14
N LYS A 103 -2.83 -8.00 21.18
CA LYS A 103 -1.71 -7.18 20.72
C LYS A 103 -1.98 -6.61 19.33
N PRO A 104 -1.61 -5.34 19.05
CA PRO A 104 -1.68 -4.80 17.70
C PRO A 104 -0.72 -5.58 16.80
N SER A 105 -1.20 -5.93 15.62
CA SER A 105 -0.38 -6.66 14.65
C SER A 105 0.45 -5.70 13.80
N TRP A 106 1.68 -6.09 13.47
CA TRP A 106 2.58 -5.32 12.64
C TRP A 106 3.10 -6.21 11.50
N LEU A 107 2.75 -5.87 10.25
CA LEU A 107 3.27 -6.57 9.07
C LEU A 107 4.70 -6.15 8.79
N TRP A 108 5.58 -7.11 8.51
CA TRP A 108 6.96 -6.88 8.09
C TRP A 108 7.37 -7.88 7.01
N CYS A 109 8.47 -7.63 6.32
CA CYS A 109 9.10 -8.63 5.47
C CYS A 109 10.62 -8.48 5.46
N TRP A 110 11.33 -9.43 4.87
CA TRP A 110 12.76 -9.28 4.66
C TRP A 110 13.02 -8.35 3.49
N TYR A 111 14.07 -7.53 3.59
CA TYR A 111 14.53 -6.73 2.45
C TYR A 111 14.91 -7.59 1.25
N SER A 112 15.42 -8.81 1.51
CA SER A 112 15.73 -9.79 0.47
C SER A 112 14.51 -10.27 -0.33
N ASP A 113 13.29 -10.08 0.19
CA ASP A 113 12.05 -10.42 -0.52
C ASP A 113 11.58 -9.28 -1.46
N LEU A 114 12.07 -8.04 -1.29
CA LEU A 114 11.61 -6.85 -2.02
C LEU A 114 12.39 -6.56 -3.31
N GLY A 115 13.50 -7.24 -3.54
CA GLY A 115 14.42 -6.94 -4.65
C GLY A 115 15.42 -5.83 -4.29
N PRO A 116 16.04 -5.17 -5.29
CA PRO A 116 17.10 -4.19 -5.04
C PRO A 116 16.59 -2.84 -4.56
N GLU A 117 15.29 -2.54 -4.73
CA GLU A 117 14.70 -1.29 -4.30
C GLU A 117 14.22 -1.39 -2.85
N VAL A 118 15.11 -1.02 -1.92
CA VAL A 118 14.86 -1.06 -0.47
C VAL A 118 14.93 0.34 0.12
N PRO A 119 13.97 1.22 -0.22
CA PRO A 119 14.09 2.66 -0.02
C PRO A 119 14.28 3.06 1.44
N TRP A 120 13.79 2.26 2.40
CA TRP A 120 13.81 2.62 3.81
C TRP A 120 14.91 1.93 4.62
N GLN A 121 15.68 1.00 4.04
CA GLN A 121 16.74 0.29 4.77
C GLN A 121 17.79 1.27 5.28
N VAL A 122 18.46 1.98 4.37
CA VAL A 122 19.54 2.92 4.70
C VAL A 122 19.05 4.08 5.58
N PRO A 123 17.91 4.74 5.28
CA PRO A 123 17.35 5.75 6.19
C PRO A 123 17.12 5.25 7.61
N THR A 124 16.64 4.02 7.75
CA THR A 124 16.32 3.44 9.07
C THR A 124 17.57 3.07 9.84
N GLN A 125 18.57 2.47 9.18
CA GLN A 125 19.88 2.20 9.78
C GLN A 125 20.54 3.51 10.26
N LYS A 126 20.46 4.60 9.48
CA LYS A 126 21.00 5.92 9.87
C LYS A 126 20.27 6.54 11.06
N ALA A 127 18.96 6.33 11.19
CA ALA A 127 18.18 6.89 12.29
C ALA A 127 18.34 6.11 13.59
N THR A 128 18.50 4.78 13.49
CA THR A 128 18.41 3.87 14.63
C THR A 128 19.75 3.27 15.06
N GLY A 129 20.75 3.26 14.17
CA GLY A 129 22.01 2.54 14.37
C GLY A 129 21.90 1.01 14.28
N LEU A 130 20.70 0.48 14.01
CA LEU A 130 20.45 -0.95 13.89
C LEU A 130 20.90 -1.47 12.53
N GLN A 131 21.34 -2.73 12.48
CA GLN A 131 21.43 -3.48 11.23
C GLN A 131 20.02 -3.91 10.83
N CYS A 132 19.37 -3.11 9.99
CA CYS A 132 17.99 -3.35 9.59
C CYS A 132 17.93 -4.32 8.40
N GLU A 133 17.55 -5.57 8.64
CA GLU A 133 17.36 -6.62 7.60
C GLU A 133 15.90 -6.76 7.15
N ARG A 134 14.99 -6.02 7.79
CA ARG A 134 13.54 -6.11 7.62
C ARG A 134 12.94 -4.78 7.21
N GLU A 135 11.96 -4.82 6.32
CA GLU A 135 11.06 -3.69 6.06
C GLU A 135 9.83 -3.82 6.96
N PHE A 136 9.51 -2.76 7.67
CA PHE A 136 8.39 -2.67 8.60
C PHE A 136 7.27 -1.78 8.07
N MET A 137 7.46 -1.09 6.94
CA MET A 137 6.42 -0.28 6.29
C MET A 137 5.56 -1.13 5.33
N GLU A 138 5.08 -2.28 5.79
CA GLU A 138 4.54 -3.35 4.93
C GLU A 138 3.02 -3.57 4.99
N GLY A 139 2.30 -2.75 5.75
CA GLY A 139 0.85 -2.86 5.85
C GLY A 139 0.23 -1.70 6.58
N PHE A 140 -0.63 -0.95 5.89
CA PHE A 140 -1.51 0.01 6.53
C PHE A 140 -2.82 -0.65 6.98
N PRO A 141 -3.49 -0.09 8.00
CA PRO A 141 -3.02 0.98 8.88
C PRO A 141 -1.97 0.49 9.89
N PHE A 142 -1.19 1.40 10.46
CA PHE A 142 -0.28 1.10 11.57
C PHE A 142 -0.96 1.36 12.90
N ILE A 143 -1.00 0.36 13.79
CA ILE A 143 -1.51 0.50 15.15
C ILE A 143 -0.33 0.43 16.11
N VAL A 144 -0.08 1.53 16.82
CA VAL A 144 1.10 1.69 17.66
C VAL A 144 0.68 1.73 19.12
N ASP A 145 1.34 0.93 19.96
CA ASP A 145 1.25 1.03 21.41
C ASP A 145 1.81 2.37 21.87
N ARG A 146 1.07 3.11 22.71
CA ARG A 146 1.46 4.45 23.15
C ARG A 146 2.86 4.50 23.79
N ARG A 147 3.32 3.41 24.40
CA ARG A 147 4.67 3.31 25.01
C ARG A 147 5.80 3.31 23.98
N THR A 148 5.50 3.04 22.72
CA THR A 148 6.52 3.00 21.65
C THR A 148 6.98 4.38 21.22
N TYR A 149 6.11 5.40 21.24
CA TYR A 149 6.48 6.74 20.82
C TYR A 149 7.64 7.37 21.61
N PRO A 150 7.58 7.49 22.96
CA PRO A 150 8.71 8.04 23.72
C PRO A 150 9.96 7.17 23.58
N ARG A 151 9.80 5.84 23.46
CA ARG A 151 10.93 4.92 23.27
C ARG A 151 11.65 5.19 21.95
N VAL A 152 10.91 5.39 20.87
CA VAL A 152 11.46 5.66 19.53
C VAL A 152 12.17 7.01 19.50
N ARG A 153 11.56 8.06 20.05
CA ARG A 153 12.20 9.38 20.15
C ARG A 153 13.52 9.27 20.92
N GLN A 154 13.50 8.70 22.11
CA GLN A 154 14.72 8.52 22.93
C GLN A 154 15.80 7.71 22.20
N TRP A 155 15.43 6.62 21.53
CA TRP A 155 16.39 5.79 20.80
C TRP A 155 17.11 6.58 19.69
N ILE A 156 16.36 7.34 18.90
CA ILE A 156 16.94 8.17 17.83
C ILE A 156 17.85 9.23 18.44
N GLU A 157 17.46 9.84 19.55
CA GLU A 157 18.28 10.85 20.25
C GLU A 157 19.59 10.26 20.78
N ASP A 158 19.53 9.10 21.44
CA ASP A 158 20.69 8.39 21.97
C ASP A 158 21.69 8.02 20.86
N HIS A 159 21.17 7.54 19.72
CA HIS A 159 22.01 7.14 18.60
C HIS A 159 22.63 8.34 17.86
N THR A 160 21.82 9.36 17.58
CA THR A 160 22.23 10.49 16.72
C THR A 160 22.88 11.63 17.50
N GLY A 161 22.75 11.63 18.83
CA GLY A 161 23.19 12.70 19.73
C GLY A 161 22.38 14.00 19.58
N LYS A 162 21.19 13.94 18.98
CA LYS A 162 20.35 15.11 18.65
C LYS A 162 18.89 14.84 18.95
N PRO A 163 18.14 15.84 19.46
CA PRO A 163 16.69 15.75 19.58
C PRO A 163 16.03 15.29 18.27
N VAL A 164 14.99 14.44 18.35
CA VAL A 164 14.36 13.84 17.16
C VAL A 164 13.87 14.91 16.16
N GLU A 165 13.37 16.03 16.65
CA GLU A 165 12.96 17.18 15.84
C GLU A 165 14.14 17.75 15.03
N GLN A 166 15.30 17.91 15.66
CA GLN A 166 16.50 18.42 15.00
C GLN A 166 16.99 17.42 13.94
N TYR A 167 17.00 16.13 14.26
CA TYR A 167 17.35 15.07 13.31
C TYR A 167 16.48 15.12 12.06
N LEU A 168 15.15 15.24 12.21
CA LEU A 168 14.21 15.33 11.09
C LEU A 168 14.38 16.59 10.25
N LYS A 169 14.71 17.74 10.87
CA LYS A 169 15.05 18.97 10.12
C LYS A 169 16.30 18.77 9.26
N GLU A 170 17.26 17.97 9.69
CA GLU A 170 18.45 17.62 8.90
C GLU A 170 18.14 16.60 7.80
N CYS A 171 17.28 15.62 8.07
CA CYS A 171 16.68 14.76 7.05
C CYS A 171 16.01 15.61 5.95
N ALA A 172 15.26 16.64 6.32
CA ALA A 172 14.48 17.43 5.36
C ALA A 172 15.39 18.12 4.33
N LYS A 173 16.58 18.54 4.76
CA LYS A 173 17.62 19.13 3.89
C LYS A 173 18.21 18.11 2.90
N ARG A 174 18.13 16.81 3.19
CA ARG A 174 18.65 15.70 2.37
C ARG A 174 17.60 15.17 1.37
N GLY A 175 16.32 15.47 1.58
CA GLY A 175 15.21 15.05 0.72
C GLY A 175 14.18 14.18 1.42
N ASN A 176 13.04 13.93 0.75
CA ASN A 176 11.87 13.27 1.35
C ASN A 176 12.11 11.79 1.69
N THR A 177 13.03 11.09 1.01
CA THR A 177 13.31 9.67 1.28
C THR A 177 14.36 9.44 2.37
N SER A 178 14.78 10.48 3.08
CA SER A 178 15.87 10.40 4.06
C SER A 178 15.44 9.90 5.44
N PHE A 179 14.14 9.71 5.68
CA PHE A 179 13.59 9.10 6.89
C PHE A 179 12.22 8.44 6.59
N SER A 180 11.88 7.40 7.36
CA SER A 180 10.56 6.77 7.40
C SER A 180 10.22 6.47 8.85
N GLU A 181 9.17 7.13 9.36
CA GLU A 181 8.71 7.02 10.74
C GLU A 181 8.26 5.60 11.05
N PHE A 182 7.42 4.99 10.22
CA PHE A 182 6.90 3.66 10.52
C PHE A 182 7.98 2.60 10.39
N ASN A 183 8.91 2.73 9.44
CA ASN A 183 10.01 1.77 9.37
C ASN A 183 10.96 1.88 10.58
N ALA A 184 11.28 3.10 11.02
CA ALA A 184 12.09 3.31 12.23
C ALA A 184 11.37 2.86 13.50
N MET A 185 10.07 3.16 13.64
CA MET A 185 9.25 2.73 14.77
C MET A 185 9.15 1.20 14.82
N GLY A 186 8.89 0.55 13.69
CA GLY A 186 8.82 -0.91 13.59
C GLY A 186 10.15 -1.56 13.95
N ALA A 187 11.28 -1.05 13.42
CA ALA A 187 12.60 -1.58 13.74
C ALA A 187 12.95 -1.46 15.24
N ILE A 188 12.71 -0.30 15.85
CA ILE A 188 12.98 -0.09 17.28
C ILE A 188 12.01 -0.91 18.14
N ALA A 189 10.73 -0.98 17.79
CA ALA A 189 9.77 -1.79 18.51
C ALA A 189 10.10 -3.28 18.43
N PHE A 190 10.54 -3.77 17.27
CA PHE A 190 10.95 -5.16 17.08
C PHE A 190 12.15 -5.52 17.95
N GLU A 191 13.12 -4.61 18.08
CA GLU A 191 14.34 -4.83 18.87
C GLU A 191 14.09 -4.66 20.38
N ALA A 192 13.32 -3.66 20.78
CA ALA A 192 13.30 -3.18 22.16
C ALA A 192 11.98 -3.38 22.90
N GLN A 193 10.91 -3.67 22.17
CA GLN A 193 9.53 -3.77 22.67
C GLN A 193 8.77 -4.90 21.94
N HIS A 194 9.50 -5.97 21.61
CA HIS A 194 9.01 -7.04 20.75
C HIS A 194 7.70 -7.66 21.27
N GLU A 195 7.58 -7.74 22.59
CA GLU A 195 6.45 -8.31 23.30
C GLU A 195 5.17 -7.47 23.21
N LEU A 196 5.24 -6.20 22.80
CA LEU A 196 4.06 -5.33 22.69
C LEU A 196 3.23 -5.62 21.44
N TYR A 197 3.82 -6.28 20.44
CA TYR A 197 3.21 -6.46 19.12
C TYR A 197 3.03 -7.93 18.77
N TRP A 198 2.13 -8.16 17.81
CA TRP A 198 2.06 -9.41 17.08
C TRP A 198 2.73 -9.23 15.71
N TRP A 199 3.94 -9.78 15.55
CA TRP A 199 4.71 -9.62 14.32
C TRP A 199 4.26 -10.64 13.28
N VAL A 200 3.95 -10.16 12.07
CA VAL A 200 3.46 -10.98 10.97
C VAL A 200 4.40 -10.82 9.79
N ASP A 201 5.09 -11.90 9.41
CA ASP A 201 5.84 -11.91 8.15
C ASP A 201 4.84 -11.90 6.99
N ARG A 202 4.74 -10.78 6.28
CA ARG A 202 3.72 -10.55 5.24
C ARG A 202 3.75 -11.62 4.15
N ASN A 203 4.92 -12.19 3.88
CA ASN A 203 5.12 -13.13 2.77
C ASN A 203 4.89 -14.59 3.20
N ARG A 204 4.93 -14.87 4.50
CA ARG A 204 4.97 -16.24 5.03
C ARG A 204 3.78 -16.57 5.92
N ASP A 205 3.29 -15.58 6.67
CA ASP A 205 2.26 -15.75 7.68
C ASP A 205 0.86 -15.37 7.17
N GLN A 206 -0.15 -15.80 7.93
CA GLN A 206 -1.53 -15.38 7.70
C GLN A 206 -1.74 -13.95 8.21
N TRP A 207 -2.34 -13.10 7.38
CA TRP A 207 -2.63 -11.72 7.76
C TRP A 207 -3.88 -11.64 8.66
N PRO A 208 -3.84 -10.79 9.70
CA PRO A 208 -5.02 -10.46 10.50
C PRO A 208 -6.16 -9.92 9.63
N LYS A 209 -7.40 -10.15 10.08
CA LYS A 209 -8.62 -9.86 9.30
C LYS A 209 -8.68 -8.41 8.80
N GLY A 210 -8.25 -7.46 9.63
CA GLY A 210 -8.35 -6.03 9.33
C GLY A 210 -7.52 -5.61 8.11
N PHE A 211 -6.33 -6.18 7.92
CA PHE A 211 -5.47 -5.81 6.78
C PHE A 211 -6.08 -6.17 5.43
N HIS A 212 -6.95 -7.19 5.39
CA HIS A 212 -7.68 -7.55 4.18
C HIS A 212 -8.70 -6.48 3.77
N SER A 213 -9.14 -5.63 4.70
CA SER A 213 -10.08 -4.53 4.44
C SER A 213 -9.41 -3.20 4.14
N THR A 214 -8.08 -3.17 4.03
CA THR A 214 -7.34 -1.93 3.79
C THR A 214 -6.86 -1.84 2.35
N ARG A 215 -6.99 -0.65 1.77
CA ARG A 215 -6.50 -0.33 0.44
C ARG A 215 -5.72 0.97 0.45
N GLN A 216 -4.51 0.94 -0.10
CA GLN A 216 -3.69 2.12 -0.33
C GLN A 216 -3.68 2.46 -1.83
N PHE A 217 -3.82 3.75 -2.15
CA PHE A 217 -3.84 4.23 -3.54
C PHE A 217 -2.59 4.97 -3.99
N TRP A 218 -1.65 5.29 -3.07
CA TRP A 218 -0.40 5.99 -3.37
C TRP A 218 -0.66 7.34 -4.06
N SER A 219 -0.84 8.41 -3.28
CA SER A 219 -1.30 9.76 -3.72
C SER A 219 -0.40 10.51 -4.74
N HIS A 220 0.42 9.81 -5.52
CA HIS A 220 1.15 10.33 -6.67
C HIS A 220 0.22 10.79 -7.82
N ARG A 221 -1.04 10.32 -7.83
CA ARG A 221 -2.07 10.76 -8.78
C ARG A 221 -3.23 11.47 -8.06
N PRO A 222 -3.97 12.34 -8.77
CA PRO A 222 -5.17 12.96 -8.22
C PRO A 222 -6.19 11.90 -7.78
N ALA A 223 -6.89 12.15 -6.66
CA ALA A 223 -7.93 11.25 -6.16
C ALA A 223 -9.06 11.01 -7.18
N THR A 224 -9.28 11.94 -8.11
CA THR A 224 -10.26 11.81 -9.19
C THR A 224 -10.00 10.61 -10.10
N ASP A 225 -8.75 10.18 -10.24
CA ASP A 225 -8.36 9.00 -11.03
C ASP A 225 -8.88 7.70 -10.39
N HIS A 226 -9.27 7.75 -9.11
CA HIS A 226 -9.75 6.61 -8.33
C HIS A 226 -11.20 6.79 -7.86
N LYS A 227 -11.91 7.80 -8.38
CA LYS A 227 -13.25 8.19 -7.92
C LYS A 227 -14.23 7.01 -7.91
N GLU A 228 -14.28 6.22 -8.98
CA GLU A 228 -15.21 5.08 -9.06
C GLU A 228 -14.95 4.04 -7.96
N ALA A 229 -13.68 3.71 -7.73
CA ALA A 229 -13.29 2.76 -6.69
C ALA A 229 -13.61 3.28 -5.28
N ILE A 230 -13.40 4.57 -5.03
CA ILE A 230 -13.72 5.23 -3.75
C ILE A 230 -15.24 5.29 -3.55
N ASP A 231 -15.99 5.69 -4.59
CA ASP A 231 -17.44 5.76 -4.54
C ASP A 231 -18.07 4.39 -4.26
N GLN A 232 -17.49 3.29 -4.78
CA GLN A 232 -17.92 1.93 -4.46
C GLN A 232 -17.77 1.60 -2.97
N MET A 233 -16.70 2.04 -2.32
CA MET A 233 -16.54 1.87 -0.86
C MET A 233 -17.61 2.63 -0.07
N LEU A 234 -18.15 3.70 -0.67
CA LEU A 234 -19.21 4.52 -0.11
C LEU A 234 -20.62 4.11 -0.57
N SER A 235 -20.77 3.22 -1.55
CA SER A 235 -22.09 2.97 -2.18
C SER A 235 -22.91 1.87 -1.49
N GLN A 236 -22.39 1.18 -0.47
CA GLN A 236 -23.06 0.02 0.16
C GLN A 236 -23.34 -1.15 -0.81
N ASP A 237 -22.92 -1.03 -2.07
CA ASP A 237 -23.06 -2.07 -3.07
C ASP A 237 -22.05 -3.17 -2.77
N THR A 238 -22.51 -4.25 -2.16
CA THR A 238 -21.70 -5.38 -1.70
C THR A 238 -21.30 -6.33 -2.83
N THR A 239 -21.43 -5.94 -4.10
CA THR A 239 -20.90 -6.72 -5.24
C THR A 239 -19.37 -6.63 -5.30
N GLN A 240 -18.69 -6.96 -4.19
CA GLN A 240 -17.24 -7.06 -4.16
C GLN A 240 -16.79 -8.19 -5.08
N GLN A 241 -16.18 -7.81 -6.20
CA GLN A 241 -15.61 -8.74 -7.16
C GLN A 241 -14.15 -9.11 -6.82
N LEU A 242 -13.57 -8.44 -5.82
CA LEU A 242 -12.21 -8.68 -5.33
C LEU A 242 -12.19 -8.98 -3.83
N ARG A 243 -11.26 -9.85 -3.45
CA ARG A 243 -10.90 -10.14 -2.05
C ARG A 243 -9.44 -10.53 -1.98
N THR A 244 -8.92 -10.67 -0.77
CA THR A 244 -7.59 -11.20 -0.52
C THR A 244 -7.65 -12.66 -0.06
N THR A 245 -6.59 -13.40 -0.37
CA THR A 245 -6.33 -14.69 0.27
C THR A 245 -5.89 -14.49 1.72
N ASN A 246 -5.75 -15.58 2.48
CA ASN A 246 -5.21 -15.51 3.85
C ASN A 246 -3.78 -14.90 3.94
N ARG A 247 -3.06 -14.82 2.81
CA ARG A 247 -1.72 -14.22 2.69
C ARG A 247 -1.71 -12.82 2.05
N GLY A 248 -2.87 -12.18 1.92
CA GLY A 248 -2.96 -10.83 1.37
C GLY A 248 -2.86 -10.73 -0.16
N ILE A 249 -2.83 -11.86 -0.88
CA ILE A 249 -2.84 -11.87 -2.36
C ILE A 249 -4.26 -11.51 -2.85
N TRP A 250 -4.39 -10.51 -3.71
CA TRP A 250 -5.65 -10.08 -4.32
C TRP A 250 -6.10 -11.05 -5.41
N VAL A 251 -7.35 -11.49 -5.29
CA VAL A 251 -8.00 -12.47 -6.17
C VAL A 251 -9.44 -12.05 -6.47
N LEU A 252 -10.00 -12.58 -7.55
CA LEU A 252 -11.41 -12.35 -7.89
C LEU A 252 -12.31 -13.28 -7.08
N THR A 253 -13.46 -12.79 -6.62
CA THR A 253 -14.38 -13.58 -5.78
C THR A 253 -15.03 -14.74 -6.52
N ASN A 254 -15.29 -14.59 -7.82
CA ASN A 254 -16.04 -15.55 -8.64
C ASN A 254 -15.21 -16.23 -9.74
N ASP A 255 -13.89 -16.03 -9.75
CA ASP A 255 -13.04 -16.67 -10.75
C ASP A 255 -12.83 -18.16 -10.42
N THR A 256 -13.15 -18.99 -11.40
CA THR A 256 -13.21 -20.45 -11.23
C THR A 256 -11.85 -21.15 -11.36
N HIS A 257 -10.82 -20.44 -11.85
CA HIS A 257 -9.52 -21.02 -12.22
C HIS A 257 -8.35 -20.34 -11.49
N ILE A 258 -7.79 -19.26 -12.05
CA ILE A 258 -6.50 -18.69 -11.62
C ILE A 258 -6.58 -18.24 -10.15
N SER A 259 -7.61 -17.50 -9.76
CA SER A 259 -7.84 -17.07 -8.38
C SER A 259 -7.95 -18.26 -7.42
N ARG A 260 -8.67 -19.32 -7.83
CA ARG A 260 -8.82 -20.55 -7.05
C ARG A 260 -7.48 -21.28 -6.90
N TRP A 261 -6.66 -21.31 -7.95
CA TRP A 261 -5.35 -21.93 -7.92
C TRP A 261 -4.36 -21.15 -7.06
N VAL A 262 -4.37 -19.81 -7.12
CA VAL A 262 -3.59 -18.96 -6.20
C VAL A 262 -3.91 -19.29 -4.75
N GLU A 263 -5.19 -19.47 -4.41
CA GLU A 263 -5.60 -19.85 -3.06
C GLU A 263 -5.11 -21.25 -2.65
N GLN A 264 -5.28 -22.24 -3.54
CA GLN A 264 -4.87 -23.62 -3.26
C GLN A 264 -3.37 -23.76 -3.04
N HIS A 265 -2.57 -23.00 -3.79
CA HIS A 265 -1.11 -23.04 -3.70
C HIS A 265 -0.54 -22.04 -2.69
N GLY A 266 -1.34 -21.05 -2.26
CA GLY A 266 -0.93 -19.99 -1.35
C GLY A 266 0.15 -19.07 -1.93
N ARG A 267 0.26 -18.96 -3.26
CA ARG A 267 1.25 -18.13 -3.95
C ARG A 267 0.71 -17.64 -5.30
N LEU A 268 1.14 -16.46 -5.73
CA LEU A 268 0.68 -15.81 -6.96
C LEU A 268 1.30 -16.47 -8.21
N ASP A 269 2.58 -16.81 -8.14
CA ASP A 269 3.36 -17.47 -9.20
C ASP A 269 3.22 -19.01 -9.16
N PHE A 270 1.98 -19.51 -9.21
CA PHE A 270 1.68 -20.94 -9.06
C PHE A 270 1.86 -21.77 -10.34
N ASP A 271 1.98 -21.14 -11.53
CA ASP A 271 1.99 -21.85 -12.82
C ASP A 271 3.30 -22.65 -13.01
N GLY A 272 3.26 -23.91 -12.58
CA GLY A 272 4.35 -24.86 -12.73
C GLY A 272 4.56 -25.41 -14.14
N HIS A 273 3.76 -25.00 -15.14
CA HIS A 273 3.88 -25.47 -16.51
C HIS A 273 4.51 -24.43 -17.43
N LEU A 274 4.03 -23.18 -17.41
CA LEU A 274 4.55 -22.11 -18.24
C LEU A 274 5.84 -21.51 -17.68
N LEU A 275 5.86 -21.18 -16.38
CA LEU A 275 6.99 -20.46 -15.79
C LEU A 275 8.32 -21.19 -15.96
N PRO A 276 8.45 -22.52 -15.75
CA PRO A 276 9.72 -23.21 -15.97
C PRO A 276 10.22 -23.17 -17.42
N ARG A 277 9.34 -22.92 -18.39
CA ARG A 277 9.70 -22.80 -19.82
C ARG A 277 10.10 -21.38 -20.20
N VAL A 278 9.46 -20.37 -19.60
CA VAL A 278 9.69 -18.96 -19.96
C VAL A 278 10.83 -18.34 -19.15
N LEU A 279 10.89 -18.59 -17.84
CA LEU A 279 11.86 -17.95 -16.93
C LEU A 279 13.33 -18.15 -17.35
N PRO A 280 13.78 -19.29 -17.91
CA PRO A 280 15.16 -19.44 -18.38
C PRO A 280 15.59 -18.43 -19.46
N TYR A 281 14.64 -17.81 -20.16
CA TYR A 281 14.89 -16.82 -21.21
C TYR A 281 14.84 -15.36 -20.71
N ILE A 282 14.32 -15.14 -19.50
CA ILE A 282 14.31 -13.81 -18.86
C ILE A 282 15.61 -13.66 -18.06
N LYS A 283 16.36 -12.60 -18.34
CA LYS A 283 17.63 -12.31 -17.68
C LYS A 283 17.55 -10.99 -16.91
N PRO A 284 18.36 -10.83 -15.85
CA PRO A 284 18.51 -9.56 -15.18
C PRO A 284 18.77 -8.41 -16.16
N GLY A 285 18.09 -7.27 -15.97
CA GLY A 285 18.22 -6.10 -16.83
C GLY A 285 17.32 -6.09 -18.08
N MET A 286 16.59 -7.18 -18.37
CA MET A 286 15.65 -7.22 -19.49
C MET A 286 14.38 -6.40 -19.21
N THR A 287 13.76 -5.91 -20.29
CA THR A 287 12.36 -5.46 -20.26
C THR A 287 11.45 -6.60 -20.71
N VAL A 288 10.52 -7.01 -19.84
CA VAL A 288 9.47 -7.99 -20.17
C VAL A 288 8.17 -7.25 -20.47
N VAL A 289 7.48 -7.65 -21.53
CA VAL A 289 6.13 -7.17 -21.85
C VAL A 289 5.16 -8.31 -21.61
N ASP A 290 4.34 -8.19 -20.57
CA ASP A 290 3.36 -9.18 -20.16
C ASP A 290 1.97 -8.75 -20.66
N VAL A 291 1.40 -9.52 -21.59
CA VAL A 291 0.18 -9.16 -22.32
C VAL A 291 -0.97 -10.04 -21.88
N GLY A 292 -2.01 -9.44 -21.28
CA GLY A 292 -3.03 -10.20 -20.57
C GLY A 292 -2.53 -10.64 -19.20
N ALA A 293 -1.90 -9.70 -18.49
CA ALA A 293 -1.26 -9.94 -17.18
C ALA A 293 -2.25 -10.37 -16.09
N PHE A 294 -3.57 -10.25 -16.34
CA PHE A 294 -4.64 -10.74 -15.48
C PHE A 294 -4.53 -10.23 -14.03
N ILE A 295 -4.26 -11.09 -13.04
CA ILE A 295 -4.05 -10.68 -11.63
C ILE A 295 -2.57 -10.65 -11.23
N GLY A 296 -1.66 -10.84 -12.20
CA GLY A 296 -0.22 -10.81 -12.00
C GLY A 296 0.42 -12.16 -11.68
N ASP A 297 -0.26 -13.27 -11.97
CA ASP A 297 0.22 -14.64 -11.67
C ASP A 297 1.54 -14.96 -12.38
N HIS A 298 1.75 -14.49 -13.61
CA HIS A 298 3.06 -14.57 -14.26
C HIS A 298 3.91 -13.31 -14.05
N THR A 299 3.29 -12.13 -14.03
CA THR A 299 3.97 -10.84 -13.83
C THR A 299 4.86 -10.86 -12.59
N HIS A 300 4.40 -11.43 -11.48
CA HIS A 300 5.16 -11.53 -10.25
C HIS A 300 6.47 -12.33 -10.40
N ALA A 301 6.43 -13.45 -11.14
CA ALA A 301 7.61 -14.25 -11.42
C ALA A 301 8.57 -13.52 -12.37
N TYR A 302 8.03 -12.84 -13.38
CA TYR A 302 8.82 -12.02 -14.31
C TYR A 302 9.51 -10.86 -13.60
N ALA A 303 8.81 -10.19 -12.68
CA ALA A 303 9.35 -9.11 -11.87
C ALA A 303 10.56 -9.58 -11.06
N LYS A 304 10.53 -10.78 -10.48
CA LYS A 304 11.69 -11.36 -9.80
C LYS A 304 12.84 -11.68 -10.75
N ALA A 305 12.53 -12.23 -11.93
CA ALA A 305 13.53 -12.71 -12.89
C ALA A 305 14.29 -11.61 -13.65
N VAL A 306 13.69 -10.43 -13.82
CA VAL A 306 14.38 -9.27 -14.44
C VAL A 306 15.35 -8.57 -13.50
N LEU A 307 15.38 -8.96 -12.23
CA LEU A 307 16.33 -8.49 -11.22
C LEU A 307 17.40 -9.55 -10.96
N GLY A 308 18.56 -9.14 -10.46
CA GLY A 308 19.64 -10.06 -10.12
C GLY A 308 20.94 -9.32 -9.82
N ASN A 309 22.06 -10.03 -9.92
CA ASN A 309 23.40 -9.44 -9.80
C ASN A 309 24.20 -9.68 -11.08
N ASP A 310 25.15 -8.80 -11.39
CA ASP A 310 26.15 -9.00 -12.45
C ASP A 310 27.22 -10.04 -12.04
N ALA A 311 28.21 -10.25 -12.91
CA ALA A 311 29.28 -11.24 -12.67
C ALA A 311 30.16 -10.88 -11.47
N GLU A 312 30.23 -9.60 -11.14
CA GLU A 312 30.96 -9.02 -10.01
C GLU A 312 30.13 -8.98 -8.73
N GLY A 313 28.86 -9.39 -8.78
CA GLY A 313 27.94 -9.43 -7.65
C GLY A 313 27.23 -8.11 -7.36
N ASN A 314 27.32 -7.11 -8.24
CA ASN A 314 26.59 -5.85 -8.11
C ASN A 314 25.13 -6.02 -8.54
N PRO A 315 24.17 -5.38 -7.85
CA PRO A 315 22.76 -5.49 -8.19
C PRO A 315 22.45 -4.86 -9.55
N ILE A 316 21.71 -5.60 -10.38
CA ILE A 316 21.15 -5.14 -11.65
C ILE A 316 19.73 -4.61 -11.40
N THR A 317 19.57 -3.30 -11.53
CA THR A 317 18.30 -2.59 -11.25
C THR A 317 17.62 -2.05 -12.51
N THR A 318 18.15 -2.34 -13.70
CA THR A 318 17.63 -1.83 -14.97
C THR A 318 16.50 -2.67 -15.56
N GLY A 319 16.24 -3.85 -14.99
CA GLY A 319 15.16 -4.73 -15.44
C GLY A 319 13.79 -4.18 -15.07
N ARG A 320 12.81 -4.40 -15.94
CA ARG A 320 11.43 -3.92 -15.71
C ARG A 320 10.38 -4.79 -16.39
N VAL A 321 9.14 -4.71 -15.92
CA VAL A 321 8.00 -5.41 -16.52
C VAL A 321 6.92 -4.40 -16.89
N LEU A 322 6.40 -4.48 -18.12
CA LEU A 322 5.22 -3.73 -18.57
C LEU A 322 4.04 -4.71 -18.61
N ALA A 323 3.14 -4.60 -17.65
CA ALA A 323 2.03 -5.54 -17.46
C ALA A 323 0.71 -4.94 -17.97
N PHE A 324 0.22 -5.45 -19.10
CA PHE A 324 -0.99 -4.98 -19.76
C PHE A 324 -2.20 -5.85 -19.37
N GLU A 325 -3.23 -5.22 -18.81
CA GLU A 325 -4.50 -5.89 -18.49
C GLU A 325 -5.69 -4.96 -18.80
N PRO A 326 -6.54 -5.29 -19.79
CA PRO A 326 -7.64 -4.42 -20.21
C PRO A 326 -8.89 -4.50 -19.32
N ASN A 327 -9.13 -5.59 -18.59
CA ASN A 327 -10.31 -5.68 -17.75
C ASN A 327 -10.06 -4.88 -16.45
N PRO A 328 -10.91 -3.89 -16.11
CA PRO A 328 -10.68 -3.01 -14.95
C PRO A 328 -10.56 -3.74 -13.62
N ILE A 329 -11.28 -4.85 -13.44
CA ILE A 329 -11.35 -5.56 -12.16
C ILE A 329 -10.12 -6.44 -11.96
N THR A 330 -9.68 -7.13 -13.01
CA THR A 330 -8.42 -7.90 -13.02
C THR A 330 -7.22 -6.97 -12.91
N PHE A 331 -7.23 -5.86 -13.66
CA PHE A 331 -6.20 -4.83 -13.58
C PHE A 331 -6.05 -4.27 -12.17
N GLU A 332 -7.17 -4.09 -11.47
CA GLU A 332 -7.16 -3.65 -10.09
C GLU A 332 -6.49 -4.68 -9.18
N ALA A 333 -6.78 -5.98 -9.34
CA ALA A 333 -6.07 -7.04 -8.61
C ALA A 333 -4.57 -7.07 -8.95
N LEU A 334 -4.21 -7.00 -10.23
CA LEU A 334 -2.82 -6.91 -10.70
C LEU A 334 -2.08 -5.75 -10.04
N SER A 335 -2.66 -4.55 -10.09
CA SER A 335 -2.04 -3.34 -9.53
C SER A 335 -1.82 -3.47 -8.03
N ARG A 336 -2.77 -4.10 -7.32
CA ARG A 336 -2.64 -4.35 -5.87
C ARG A 336 -1.60 -5.45 -5.58
N ASN A 337 -1.55 -6.51 -6.38
CA ASN A 337 -0.58 -7.60 -6.22
C ASN A 337 0.85 -7.19 -6.59
N MET A 338 1.01 -6.21 -7.47
CA MET A 338 2.31 -5.68 -7.85
C MET A 338 2.81 -4.57 -6.92
N GLN A 339 2.08 -4.27 -5.83
CA GLN A 339 2.53 -3.34 -4.80
C GLN A 339 3.84 -3.83 -4.17
N GLY A 340 4.86 -2.98 -4.19
CA GLY A 340 6.22 -3.30 -3.75
C GLY A 340 7.17 -3.71 -4.88
N HIS A 341 6.67 -3.90 -6.11
CA HIS A 341 7.51 -4.08 -7.29
C HIS A 341 7.68 -2.75 -8.05
N GLY A 342 8.57 -1.87 -7.57
CA GLY A 342 8.77 -0.53 -8.14
C GLY A 342 9.20 -0.50 -9.61
N HIS A 343 9.73 -1.62 -10.12
CA HIS A 343 10.12 -1.84 -11.51
C HIS A 343 9.03 -2.48 -12.39
N VAL A 344 7.80 -2.61 -11.89
CA VAL A 344 6.64 -3.12 -12.64
C VAL A 344 5.67 -1.98 -12.94
N GLU A 345 5.41 -1.72 -14.22
CA GLU A 345 4.41 -0.77 -14.67
C GLU A 345 3.12 -1.52 -15.05
N CYS A 346 2.05 -1.33 -14.26
CA CYS A 346 0.73 -1.88 -14.58
C CYS A 346 -0.02 -0.90 -15.50
N ILE A 347 -0.51 -1.39 -16.65
CA ILE A 347 -1.15 -0.60 -17.68
C ILE A 347 -2.56 -1.14 -17.98
N ASN A 348 -3.61 -0.35 -17.66
CA ASN A 348 -5.01 -0.69 -17.92
C ASN A 348 -5.36 -0.48 -19.40
N LYS A 349 -4.77 -1.29 -20.28
CA LYS A 349 -4.97 -1.24 -21.73
C LYS A 349 -4.80 -2.63 -22.33
N GLY A 350 -5.54 -2.88 -23.42
CA GLY A 350 -5.23 -3.99 -24.32
C GLY A 350 -4.10 -3.60 -25.28
N LEU A 351 -3.31 -4.58 -25.72
CA LEU A 351 -2.28 -4.39 -26.73
C LEU A 351 -2.82 -4.69 -28.13
N SER A 352 -2.59 -3.79 -29.08
CA SER A 352 -3.04 -3.90 -30.48
C SER A 352 -2.02 -3.24 -31.41
N SER A 353 -2.09 -3.54 -32.71
CA SER A 353 -1.27 -2.88 -33.74
C SER A 353 -1.70 -1.44 -34.03
N ALA A 354 -2.89 -1.02 -33.56
CA ALA A 354 -3.40 0.33 -33.71
C ALA A 354 -4.19 0.80 -32.47
N PRO A 355 -4.24 2.11 -32.18
CA PRO A 355 -5.10 2.64 -31.12
C PRO A 355 -6.59 2.39 -31.42
N GLY A 356 -7.34 2.04 -30.38
CA GLY A 356 -8.78 1.80 -30.51
C GLY A 356 -9.47 1.61 -29.16
N ARG A 357 -10.78 1.37 -29.19
CA ARG A 357 -11.59 0.98 -28.03
C ARG A 357 -12.35 -0.28 -28.37
N MET A 358 -12.35 -1.25 -27.46
CA MET A 358 -13.10 -2.49 -27.57
C MET A 358 -13.83 -2.77 -26.26
N SER A 359 -14.85 -3.62 -26.32
CA SER A 359 -15.46 -4.16 -25.10
C SER A 359 -14.72 -5.45 -24.71
N VAL A 360 -14.73 -5.80 -23.44
CA VAL A 360 -14.17 -7.07 -22.96
C VAL A 360 -15.34 -7.99 -22.60
N SER A 361 -15.38 -9.17 -23.21
CA SER A 361 -16.33 -10.21 -22.87
C SER A 361 -16.04 -10.74 -21.46
N GLN A 362 -17.07 -10.87 -20.64
CA GLN A 362 -16.96 -11.44 -19.29
C GLN A 362 -17.15 -12.97 -19.35
N SER A 363 -16.36 -13.71 -18.57
CA SER A 363 -16.40 -15.17 -18.48
C SER A 363 -16.24 -15.60 -17.02
N PRO A 364 -16.89 -16.69 -16.56
CA PRO A 364 -16.64 -17.27 -15.23
C PRO A 364 -15.19 -17.77 -15.02
N ASN A 365 -14.49 -18.08 -16.11
CA ASN A 365 -13.03 -18.13 -16.12
C ASN A 365 -12.57 -16.74 -16.55
N ALA A 366 -12.26 -15.89 -15.57
CA ALA A 366 -11.98 -14.49 -15.84
C ALA A 366 -10.69 -14.34 -16.68
N GLY A 367 -9.76 -15.28 -16.57
CA GLY A 367 -8.55 -15.35 -17.41
C GLY A 367 -8.83 -15.70 -18.87
N ALA A 368 -10.05 -16.16 -19.19
CA ALA A 368 -10.50 -16.41 -20.57
C ALA A 368 -11.34 -15.25 -21.14
N ALA A 369 -11.36 -14.09 -20.48
CA ALA A 369 -11.95 -12.88 -21.03
C ALA A 369 -11.22 -12.48 -22.32
N PHE A 370 -11.96 -12.00 -23.33
CA PHE A 370 -11.39 -11.62 -24.62
C PHE A 370 -12.01 -10.32 -25.15
N PRO A 371 -11.27 -9.52 -25.93
CA PRO A 371 -11.83 -8.36 -26.61
C PRO A 371 -12.92 -8.79 -27.59
N CYS A 372 -14.07 -8.11 -27.56
CA CYS A 372 -15.14 -8.30 -28.52
C CYS A 372 -15.54 -6.96 -29.14
N GLU A 373 -15.97 -7.00 -30.41
CA GLU A 373 -16.69 -5.89 -31.01
C GLU A 373 -17.98 -5.66 -30.22
N ARG A 374 -18.40 -4.40 -30.04
CA ARG A 374 -19.65 -4.09 -29.35
C ARG A 374 -20.80 -4.78 -30.08
N ASN A 375 -21.30 -5.89 -29.54
CA ASN A 375 -22.55 -6.47 -29.99
C ASN A 375 -23.69 -5.50 -29.63
N GLY A 376 -24.15 -4.69 -30.58
CA GLY A 376 -25.46 -4.03 -30.46
C GLY A 376 -25.68 -2.62 -31.01
N CYS A 377 -24.76 -1.97 -31.72
CA CYS A 377 -25.17 -0.88 -32.63
C CYS A 377 -25.37 -1.47 -34.01
N ARG A 378 -26.63 -1.80 -34.34
CA ARG A 378 -27.05 -1.92 -35.74
C ARG A 378 -26.56 -0.68 -36.47
N SER A 379 -25.80 -0.90 -37.53
CA SER A 379 -25.58 0.09 -38.56
C SER A 379 -26.92 0.35 -39.25
N ASP A 380 -27.74 1.22 -38.69
CA ASP A 380 -28.76 1.89 -39.48
C ASP A 380 -28.03 2.96 -40.30
N HIS A 381 -27.74 2.60 -41.54
CA HIS A 381 -27.58 3.56 -42.61
C HIS A 381 -28.87 4.39 -42.72
N ALA A 382 -28.81 5.69 -42.42
CA ALA A 382 -29.61 6.73 -43.08
C ALA A 382 -29.16 8.13 -42.64
N GLY A 383 -28.74 8.95 -43.62
CA GLY A 383 -28.76 10.41 -43.55
C GLY A 383 -27.48 11.08 -43.09
#